data_AF-D6BPQ0-F1
#
_entry.id   AF-D6BPQ0-F1
#
_cell.length_a   1.000
_cell.length_b   1.000
_cell.length_c   1.000
_cell.angle_alpha   90.00
_cell.angle_beta   90.00
_cell.angle_gamma   90.00
#
_symmetry.space_group_name_H-M   'P 1'
#
loop_
_entity.id
_entity.type
_entity.pdbx_description
1 polymer ?
#
loop_
_entity_poly.entity_id
_entity_poly.type
_entity_poly.pdbx_seq_one_letter_code
_entity_poly.pdbx_strand_id
1 'polypeptide(L)'
;SVYLLFTSLPLILILLYLSYVNGCIFINYWAFYIECIFIDAALAFIFFTKVPLFPFHTWLPIVQTEATSIVSMFLSGYIMTLGIPCIYRCTPFVFFWYFCWLVNPVLSFWYFLFDHGFGWVGRNAMASFFWDCLIFNYPFLFVIDRVLIYLFYCLGHRSSAGLLFGFLWLFYNVINTRNLVFLKAGVGGVYTTLVNVFGLL
;
A
#
# COMPACT_ATOMS: atom_id res chain seq x y z
N SER A 1 -13.98 11.20 3.46
CA SER A 1 -15.08 10.28 3.07
C SER A 1 -15.56 10.51 1.64
N VAL A 2 -15.81 11.75 1.21
CA VAL A 2 -16.35 12.07 -0.13
C VAL A 2 -15.45 11.60 -1.30
N TYR A 3 -14.12 11.76 -1.18
CA TYR A 3 -13.17 11.34 -2.21
C TYR A 3 -13.20 9.82 -2.51
N LEU A 4 -13.35 8.98 -1.48
CA LEU A 4 -13.37 7.53 -1.64
C LEU A 4 -14.66 7.03 -2.30
N LEU A 5 -15.79 7.71 -2.05
CA LEU A 5 -17.08 7.42 -2.67
C LEU A 5 -17.08 7.83 -4.14
N PHE A 6 -16.54 9.02 -4.44
CA PHE A 6 -16.48 9.54 -5.80
C PHE A 6 -15.59 8.69 -6.71
N THR A 7 -14.59 7.99 -6.17
CA THR A 7 -13.74 7.05 -6.92
C THR A 7 -14.29 5.63 -6.94
N SER A 8 -15.01 5.17 -5.91
CA SER A 8 -15.56 3.80 -5.89
C SER A 8 -16.80 3.62 -6.77
N LEU A 9 -17.68 4.62 -6.85
CA LEU A 9 -18.90 4.52 -7.66
C LEU A 9 -18.60 4.34 -9.17
N PRO A 10 -17.70 5.13 -9.78
CA PRO A 10 -17.31 4.93 -11.17
C PRO A 10 -16.65 3.57 -11.41
N LEU A 11 -15.84 3.09 -10.46
CA LEU A 11 -15.20 1.78 -10.56
C LEU A 11 -16.23 0.66 -10.66
N ILE A 12 -17.24 0.67 -9.78
CA ILE A 12 -18.31 -0.34 -9.80
C ILE A 12 -19.10 -0.25 -11.12
N LEU A 13 -19.40 0.96 -11.58
CA LEU A 13 -20.15 1.15 -12.81
C LEU A 13 -19.40 0.63 -14.04
N ILE A 14 -18.08 0.86 -14.12
CA ILE A 14 -17.24 0.33 -15.20
C ILE A 14 -17.14 -1.20 -15.11
N LEU A 15 -16.98 -1.77 -13.92
CA LEU A 15 -16.95 -3.24 -13.76
C LEU A 15 -18.29 -3.89 -14.15
N LEU A 16 -19.42 -3.27 -13.84
CA LEU A 16 -20.74 -3.74 -14.27
C LEU A 16 -20.91 -3.65 -15.79
N TYR A 17 -20.43 -2.57 -16.41
CA TYR A 17 -20.42 -2.43 -17.86
C TYR A 17 -19.57 -3.52 -18.53
N LEU A 18 -18.34 -3.76 -18.05
CA LEU A 18 -17.46 -4.81 -18.56
C LEU A 18 -18.07 -6.21 -18.36
N SER A 19 -18.75 -6.43 -17.23
CA SER A 19 -19.47 -7.68 -16.97
C SER A 19 -20.61 -7.90 -17.96
N TYR A 20 -21.36 -6.84 -18.30
CA TYR A 20 -22.42 -6.90 -19.31
C TYR A 20 -21.87 -7.23 -20.70
N VAL A 21 -20.78 -6.57 -21.12
CA VAL A 21 -20.14 -6.81 -22.44
C VAL A 21 -19.59 -8.23 -22.54
N ASN A 22 -18.98 -8.75 -21.48
CA ASN A 22 -18.41 -10.10 -21.47
C ASN A 22 -19.45 -11.21 -21.18
N GLY A 23 -20.69 -10.86 -20.82
CA GLY A 23 -21.75 -11.81 -20.47
C GLY A 23 -21.48 -12.66 -19.21
N CYS A 24 -20.42 -12.33 -18.46
CA CYS A 24 -19.96 -13.08 -17.29
C CYS A 24 -19.56 -12.12 -16.16
N ILE A 25 -19.75 -12.55 -14.90
CA ILE A 25 -19.33 -11.78 -13.71
C ILE A 25 -17.85 -12.05 -13.36
N PHE A 26 -17.33 -13.18 -13.81
CA PHE A 26 -15.98 -13.62 -13.50
C PHE A 26 -14.93 -12.91 -14.37
N ILE A 27 -14.13 -12.03 -13.74
CA ILE A 27 -13.04 -11.25 -14.38
C ILE A 27 -12.05 -12.13 -15.16
N ASN A 28 -11.81 -13.36 -14.70
CA ASN A 28 -10.87 -14.29 -15.34
C ASN A 28 -11.28 -14.70 -16.76
N TYR A 29 -12.56 -14.60 -17.11
CA TYR A 29 -13.08 -14.98 -18.44
C TYR A 29 -13.37 -13.78 -19.34
N TRP A 30 -13.06 -12.56 -18.88
CA TRP A 30 -13.27 -11.36 -19.68
C TRP A 30 -12.25 -11.30 -20.81
N ALA A 31 -12.73 -11.00 -22.02
CA ALA A 31 -11.90 -10.85 -23.21
C ALA A 31 -11.51 -9.38 -23.42
N PHE A 32 -10.34 -9.16 -24.03
CA PHE A 32 -9.87 -7.82 -24.40
C PHE A 32 -10.50 -7.38 -25.71
N TYR A 33 -11.24 -6.29 -25.66
CA TYR A 33 -11.78 -5.64 -26.85
C TYR A 33 -11.00 -4.34 -27.08
N ILE A 34 -10.24 -4.28 -28.18
CA ILE A 34 -9.40 -3.13 -28.55
C ILE A 34 -10.24 -1.84 -28.71
N GLU A 35 -11.54 -1.96 -28.97
CA GLU A 35 -12.44 -0.81 -29.15
C GLU A 35 -12.74 -0.03 -27.87
N CYS A 36 -12.40 -0.56 -26.68
CA CYS A 36 -12.73 0.02 -25.38
C CYS A 36 -11.53 0.66 -24.63
N ILE A 37 -10.48 1.08 -25.34
CA ILE A 37 -9.27 1.69 -24.75
C ILE A 37 -9.58 2.84 -23.77
N PHE A 38 -10.61 3.65 -24.03
CA PHE A 38 -10.97 4.76 -23.13
C PHE A 38 -11.51 4.28 -21.78
N ILE A 39 -12.30 3.19 -21.80
CA ILE A 39 -12.89 2.59 -20.60
C ILE A 39 -11.80 1.90 -19.78
N ASP A 40 -10.88 1.22 -20.46
CA ASP A 40 -9.71 0.59 -19.86
C ASP A 40 -8.77 1.63 -19.23
N ALA A 41 -8.54 2.76 -19.90
CA ALA A 41 -7.77 3.88 -19.36
C ALA A 41 -8.46 4.54 -18.14
N ALA A 42 -9.78 4.69 -18.18
CA ALA A 42 -10.55 5.20 -17.04
C ALA A 42 -10.49 4.24 -15.85
N LEU A 43 -10.64 2.93 -16.09
CA LEU A 43 -10.46 1.88 -15.09
C LEU A 43 -9.07 1.98 -14.45
N ALA A 44 -8.02 2.13 -15.26
CA ALA A 44 -6.65 2.24 -14.79
C ALA A 44 -6.41 3.48 -13.94
N PHE A 45 -6.93 4.62 -14.37
CA PHE A 45 -6.85 5.86 -13.60
C PHE A 45 -7.52 5.72 -12.22
N ILE A 46 -8.69 5.09 -12.15
CA ILE A 46 -9.37 4.87 -10.87
C ILE A 46 -8.59 3.90 -9.99
N PHE A 47 -7.97 2.86 -10.57
CA PHE A 47 -7.09 1.96 -9.82
C PHE A 47 -5.88 2.67 -9.21
N PHE A 48 -5.26 3.62 -9.91
CA PHE A 48 -4.17 4.44 -9.37
C PHE A 48 -4.58 5.28 -8.16
N THR A 49 -5.86 5.61 -7.99
CA THR A 49 -6.32 6.34 -6.79
C THR A 49 -6.53 5.44 -5.58
N LYS A 50 -6.82 4.15 -5.80
CA LYS A 50 -7.14 3.17 -4.73
C LYS A 50 -5.90 2.41 -4.27
N VAL A 51 -5.05 2.05 -5.21
CA VAL A 51 -3.72 1.53 -4.91
C VAL A 51 -2.79 2.74 -4.96
N PRO A 52 -2.07 3.09 -3.88
CA PRO A 52 -1.32 4.34 -3.76
C PRO A 52 -0.12 4.50 -4.72
N LEU A 53 -0.24 4.13 -6.00
CA LEU A 53 0.80 4.28 -7.00
C LEU A 53 1.06 5.76 -7.26
N PHE A 54 2.28 6.08 -7.71
CA PHE A 54 2.63 7.45 -8.08
C PHE A 54 1.66 7.95 -9.17
N PRO A 55 1.09 9.17 -9.07
CA PRO A 55 1.34 10.23 -8.07
C PRO A 55 0.41 10.20 -6.84
N PHE A 56 -0.60 9.34 -6.76
CA PHE A 56 -1.66 9.35 -5.73
C PHE A 56 -1.30 8.56 -4.45
N HIS A 57 -0.08 8.76 -3.95
CA HIS A 57 0.45 8.05 -2.76
C HIS A 57 0.50 8.94 -1.51
N THR A 58 0.43 10.26 -1.69
CA THR A 58 0.62 11.26 -0.63
C THR A 58 -0.43 11.22 0.47
N TRP A 59 -1.62 10.68 0.20
CA TRP A 59 -2.66 10.52 1.22
C TRP A 59 -2.30 9.43 2.24
N LEU A 60 -1.46 8.47 1.86
CA LEU A 60 -1.18 7.28 2.66
C LEU A 60 -0.42 7.60 3.96
N PRO A 61 0.70 8.36 3.93
CA PRO A 61 1.39 8.75 5.17
C PRO A 61 0.53 9.62 6.08
N ILE A 62 -0.36 10.45 5.51
CA ILE A 62 -1.26 11.32 6.27
C ILE A 62 -2.29 10.47 7.03
N VAL A 63 -3.00 9.59 6.34
CA VAL A 63 -4.03 8.74 6.98
C VAL A 63 -3.42 7.83 8.05
N GLN A 64 -2.19 7.34 7.84
CA GLN A 64 -1.52 6.49 8.83
C GLN A 64 -1.17 7.21 10.13
N THR A 65 -1.04 8.54 10.10
CA THR A 65 -0.57 9.33 11.24
C THR A 65 -1.71 9.87 12.07
N GLU A 66 -2.84 10.14 11.41
CA GLU A 66 -4.11 10.47 12.04
C GLU A 66 -4.81 9.24 12.62
N ALA A 67 -4.58 8.05 12.05
CA ALA A 67 -5.15 6.80 12.54
C ALA A 67 -4.69 6.44 13.97
N THR A 68 -5.57 5.76 14.71
CA THR A 68 -5.19 5.10 15.96
C THR A 68 -4.18 3.98 15.68
N SER A 69 -3.39 3.59 16.69
CA SER A 69 -2.35 2.56 16.54
C SER A 69 -2.88 1.26 15.94
N ILE A 70 -4.00 0.75 16.45
CA ILE A 70 -4.65 -0.47 15.96
C ILE A 70 -5.08 -0.32 14.49
N VAL A 71 -5.68 0.82 14.13
CA VAL A 71 -6.08 1.08 12.74
C VAL A 71 -4.86 1.17 11.82
N SER A 72 -3.75 1.76 12.27
CA SER A 72 -2.50 1.82 11.49
C SER A 72 -1.87 0.44 11.24
N MET A 73 -2.02 -0.51 12.18
CA MET A 73 -1.59 -1.90 11.97
C MET A 73 -2.42 -2.58 10.89
N PHE A 74 -3.75 -2.44 10.91
CA PHE A 74 -4.62 -3.00 9.88
C PHE A 74 -4.45 -2.31 8.52
N LEU A 75 -4.23 -1.00 8.51
CA LEU A 75 -4.04 -0.24 7.27
C LEU A 75 -2.77 -0.70 6.54
N SER A 76 -1.65 -0.77 7.24
CA SER A 76 -0.37 -1.22 6.70
C SER A 76 -0.33 -2.72 6.40
N GLY A 77 -0.88 -3.55 7.30
CA GLY A 77 -0.80 -5.00 7.21
C GLY A 77 -1.89 -5.67 6.37
N TYR A 78 -3.01 -5.01 6.08
CA TYR A 78 -4.10 -5.64 5.32
C TYR A 78 -4.50 -4.80 4.11
N ILE A 79 -4.90 -3.55 4.36
CA ILE A 79 -5.55 -2.71 3.35
C ILE A 79 -4.59 -2.38 2.20
N MET A 80 -3.34 -2.00 2.48
CA MET A 80 -2.36 -1.67 1.44
C MET A 80 -2.06 -2.85 0.50
N THR A 81 -2.09 -4.09 1.02
CA THR A 81 -1.74 -5.27 0.24
C THR A 81 -2.90 -5.83 -0.60
N LEU A 82 -4.15 -5.56 -0.24
CA LEU A 82 -5.32 -6.03 -1.00
C LEU A 82 -5.43 -5.39 -2.40
N GLY A 83 -4.83 -4.21 -2.59
CA GLY A 83 -4.85 -3.51 -3.87
C GLY A 83 -4.11 -4.26 -4.97
N ILE A 84 -3.01 -4.94 -4.66
CA ILE A 84 -2.13 -5.49 -5.70
C ILE A 84 -2.68 -6.75 -6.36
N PRO A 85 -3.26 -7.73 -5.64
CA PRO A 85 -3.93 -8.87 -6.28
C PRO A 85 -5.08 -8.44 -7.19
N CYS A 86 -5.75 -7.33 -6.86
CA CYS A 86 -6.80 -6.75 -7.70
C CYS A 86 -6.21 -6.19 -9.00
N ILE A 87 -5.09 -5.45 -8.90
CA ILE A 87 -4.37 -5.01 -10.09
C ILE A 87 -3.90 -6.21 -10.92
N TYR A 88 -3.29 -7.24 -10.33
CA TYR A 88 -2.84 -8.44 -11.04
C TYR A 88 -3.94 -9.13 -11.86
N ARG A 89 -5.18 -9.16 -11.37
CA ARG A 89 -6.31 -9.74 -12.12
C ARG A 89 -6.84 -8.80 -13.20
N CYS A 90 -6.73 -7.49 -12.98
CA CYS A 90 -7.20 -6.46 -13.91
C CYS A 90 -6.11 -5.99 -14.88
N THR A 91 -4.85 -6.40 -14.73
CA THR A 91 -3.72 -5.89 -15.51
C THR A 91 -3.83 -6.00 -17.01
N PRO A 92 -4.38 -7.08 -17.60
CA PRO A 92 -4.48 -7.10 -19.04
C PRO A 92 -5.48 -6.05 -19.58
N PHE A 93 -6.38 -5.52 -18.73
CA PHE A 93 -7.26 -4.38 -19.03
C PHE A 93 -6.59 -3.04 -18.71
N VAL A 94 -5.93 -2.96 -17.56
CA VAL A 94 -5.44 -1.69 -16.97
C VAL A 94 -4.16 -1.20 -17.63
N PHE A 95 -3.33 -2.08 -18.16
CA PHE A 95 -2.00 -1.73 -18.63
C PHE A 95 -1.67 -2.40 -19.95
N PHE A 96 -2.12 -1.75 -21.02
CA PHE A 96 -1.78 -2.13 -22.39
C PHE A 96 -0.29 -1.87 -22.73
N TRP A 97 0.40 -1.05 -21.92
CA TRP A 97 1.73 -0.53 -22.25
C TRP A 97 2.77 -0.89 -21.18
N TYR A 98 3.68 -1.82 -21.54
CA TYR A 98 4.80 -2.30 -20.71
C TYR A 98 5.60 -1.18 -20.02
N PHE A 99 5.64 0.02 -20.61
CA PHE A 99 6.40 1.16 -20.10
C PHE A 99 5.83 1.72 -18.77
N CYS A 100 4.50 1.71 -18.60
CA CYS A 100 3.88 2.22 -17.37
C CYS A 100 4.18 1.32 -16.14
N TRP A 101 4.53 0.05 -16.37
CA TRP A 101 4.87 -0.90 -15.31
C TRP A 101 6.25 -0.69 -14.71
N LEU A 102 7.23 -0.31 -15.53
CA LEU A 102 8.62 -0.13 -15.09
C LEU A 102 8.88 1.28 -14.57
N VAL A 103 8.15 2.28 -15.07
CA VAL A 103 8.35 3.68 -14.67
C VAL A 103 7.84 3.95 -13.25
N ASN A 104 6.69 3.38 -12.86
CA ASN A 104 6.10 3.55 -11.53
C ASN A 104 7.02 3.18 -10.34
N PRO A 105 7.62 1.96 -10.28
CA PRO A 105 8.50 1.57 -9.18
C PRO A 105 9.79 2.40 -9.13
N VAL A 106 10.31 2.83 -10.28
CA VAL A 106 11.50 3.67 -10.35
C VAL A 106 11.17 5.05 -9.80
N LEU A 107 10.06 5.65 -10.22
CA LEU A 107 9.62 6.95 -9.71
C LEU A 107 9.29 6.93 -8.22
N SER A 108 8.65 5.87 -7.72
CA SER A 108 8.37 5.75 -6.28
C SER A 108 9.65 5.61 -5.47
N PHE A 109 10.62 4.83 -5.96
CA PHE A 109 11.92 4.70 -5.30
C PHE A 109 12.69 6.03 -5.22
N TRP A 110 12.72 6.79 -6.32
CA TRP A 110 13.31 8.13 -6.30
C TRP A 110 12.56 9.07 -5.37
N TYR A 111 11.23 9.04 -5.37
CA TYR A 111 10.41 9.85 -4.48
C TYR A 111 10.68 9.53 -3.01
N PHE A 112 10.78 8.25 -2.62
CA PHE A 112 11.16 7.84 -1.27
C PHE A 112 12.46 8.50 -0.81
N LEU A 113 13.50 8.46 -1.65
CA LEU A 113 14.81 9.03 -1.33
C LEU A 113 14.71 10.55 -1.13
N PHE A 114 13.93 11.25 -1.96
CA PHE A 114 13.69 12.67 -1.78
C PHE A 114 12.88 12.98 -0.53
N ASP A 115 11.83 12.19 -0.24
CA ASP A 115 10.93 12.41 0.88
C ASP A 115 11.64 12.18 2.22
N HIS A 116 12.43 11.11 2.35
CA HIS A 116 13.28 10.88 3.53
C HIS A 116 14.33 11.98 3.75
N GLY A 117 14.82 12.60 2.67
CA GLY A 117 15.74 13.75 2.75
C GLY A 117 15.13 14.99 3.41
N PHE A 118 13.80 15.12 3.43
CA PHE A 118 13.09 16.31 3.93
C PHE A 118 12.49 16.18 5.34
N GLY A 119 12.85 15.14 6.10
CA GLY A 119 12.69 15.16 7.56
C GLY A 119 11.36 14.64 8.12
N TRP A 120 10.73 13.67 7.46
CA TRP A 120 9.62 12.93 8.10
C TRP A 120 10.13 12.16 9.32
N VAL A 121 9.53 12.40 10.49
CA VAL A 121 9.88 11.75 11.76
C VAL A 121 8.73 10.86 12.21
N GLY A 122 9.02 9.59 12.53
CA GLY A 122 8.05 8.70 13.19
C GLY A 122 7.22 7.85 12.23
N ARG A 123 5.90 7.85 12.42
CA ARG A 123 4.96 7.00 11.69
C ARG A 123 4.91 7.31 10.19
N ASN A 124 5.14 8.56 9.81
CA ASN A 124 5.06 9.02 8.42
C ASN A 124 6.19 8.40 7.61
N ALA A 125 7.42 8.46 8.14
CA ALA A 125 8.60 7.83 7.54
C ALA A 125 8.44 6.31 7.41
N MET A 126 7.91 5.67 8.46
CA MET A 126 7.61 4.24 8.44
C MET A 126 6.54 3.90 7.39
N ALA A 127 5.47 4.69 7.30
CA ALA A 127 4.39 4.47 6.34
C ALA A 127 4.88 4.59 4.89
N SER A 128 5.70 5.60 4.58
CA SER A 128 6.34 5.73 3.26
C SER A 128 7.27 4.55 2.98
N PHE A 129 8.15 4.17 3.92
CA PHE A 129 9.06 3.03 3.73
C PHE A 129 8.35 1.70 3.44
N PHE A 130 7.30 1.37 4.21
CA PHE A 130 6.53 0.16 3.96
C PHE A 130 5.78 0.22 2.62
N TRP A 131 5.31 1.40 2.23
CA TRP A 131 4.70 1.61 0.92
C TRP A 131 5.68 1.36 -0.24
N ASP A 132 6.89 1.91 -0.15
CA ASP A 132 7.91 1.77 -1.20
C ASP A 132 8.43 0.35 -1.36
N CYS A 133 8.58 -0.38 -0.25
CA CYS A 133 8.87 -1.83 -0.28
C CYS A 133 7.83 -2.59 -1.11
N LEU A 134 6.56 -2.24 -0.93
CA LEU A 134 5.44 -2.90 -1.58
C LEU A 134 5.34 -2.56 -3.08
N ILE A 135 5.58 -1.30 -3.48
CA ILE A 135 5.62 -0.92 -4.91
C ILE A 135 6.83 -1.53 -5.60
N PHE A 136 8.00 -1.55 -4.96
CA PHE A 136 9.23 -2.06 -5.59
C PHE A 136 9.07 -3.50 -6.11
N ASN A 137 8.27 -4.32 -5.42
CA ASN A 137 8.05 -5.71 -5.77
C ASN A 137 6.88 -5.93 -6.76
N TYR A 138 6.09 -4.90 -7.06
CA TYR A 138 4.96 -4.97 -8.00
C TYR A 138 5.34 -5.43 -9.43
N PRO A 139 6.44 -4.94 -10.05
CA PRO A 139 6.81 -5.32 -11.43
C PRO A 139 7.25 -6.78 -11.55
N PHE A 140 7.84 -7.33 -10.49
CA PHE A 140 8.30 -8.72 -10.45
C PHE A 140 7.15 -9.73 -10.59
N LEU A 141 5.93 -9.32 -10.24
CA LEU A 141 4.72 -10.11 -10.39
C LEU A 141 4.41 -10.39 -11.87
N PHE A 142 4.78 -9.49 -12.78
CA PHE A 142 4.47 -9.57 -14.21
C PHE A 142 5.63 -10.07 -15.08
N VAL A 143 6.87 -9.80 -14.69
CA VAL A 143 8.04 -10.19 -15.50
C VAL A 143 8.37 -11.68 -15.37
N ILE A 144 8.06 -12.30 -14.23
CA ILE A 144 8.54 -13.66 -13.89
C ILE A 144 7.40 -14.66 -13.65
N ASP A 145 6.12 -14.24 -13.72
CA ASP A 145 4.95 -15.08 -13.39
C ASP A 145 5.07 -15.83 -12.04
N ARG A 146 5.83 -15.27 -11.10
CA ARG A 146 6.09 -15.88 -9.78
C ARG A 146 5.10 -15.39 -8.74
N VAL A 147 3.82 -15.65 -8.97
CA VAL A 147 2.73 -15.32 -8.02
C VAL A 147 3.05 -15.81 -6.60
N LEU A 148 3.65 -17.00 -6.48
CA LEU A 148 4.00 -17.62 -5.20
C LEU A 148 5.09 -16.83 -4.44
N ILE A 149 6.11 -16.31 -5.12
CA ILE A 149 7.16 -15.48 -4.50
C ILE A 149 6.56 -14.15 -4.04
N TYR A 150 5.70 -13.55 -4.88
CA TYR A 150 5.00 -12.33 -4.54
C TYR A 150 4.07 -12.52 -3.32
N LEU A 151 3.35 -13.64 -3.24
CA LEU A 151 2.52 -13.99 -2.09
C LEU A 151 3.35 -14.11 -0.81
N PHE A 152 4.50 -14.80 -0.85
CA PHE A 152 5.41 -14.89 0.29
C PHE A 152 5.98 -13.53 0.69
N TYR A 153 6.34 -12.70 -0.29
CA TYR A 153 6.77 -11.33 -0.05
C TYR A 153 5.69 -10.52 0.66
N CYS A 154 4.45 -10.54 0.15
CA CYS A 154 3.32 -9.86 0.79
C CYS A 154 3.03 -10.41 2.17
N LEU A 155 3.10 -11.72 2.40
CA LEU A 155 2.94 -12.29 3.75
C LEU A 155 4.00 -11.76 4.70
N GLY A 156 5.27 -11.77 4.29
CA GLY A 156 6.38 -11.26 5.09
C GLY A 156 6.26 -9.76 5.38
N HIS A 157 5.93 -8.96 4.36
CA HIS A 157 5.71 -7.52 4.48
C HIS A 157 4.57 -7.20 5.45
N ARG A 158 3.42 -7.89 5.34
CA ARG A 158 2.28 -7.72 6.24
C ARG A 158 2.64 -8.03 7.69
N SER A 159 3.35 -9.14 7.90
CA SER A 159 3.79 -9.55 9.22
C SER A 159 4.78 -8.55 9.82
N SER A 160 5.76 -8.07 9.05
CA SER A 160 6.78 -7.15 9.56
C SER A 160 6.19 -5.76 9.85
N ALA A 161 5.34 -5.23 8.97
CA ALA A 161 4.64 -3.96 9.19
C ALA A 161 3.75 -4.02 10.43
N GLY A 162 2.95 -5.09 10.56
CA GLY A 162 2.10 -5.31 11.73
C GLY A 162 2.88 -5.36 13.03
N LEU A 163 3.99 -6.11 13.07
CA LEU A 163 4.87 -6.19 14.25
C LEU A 163 5.50 -4.83 14.60
N LEU A 164 5.94 -4.06 13.60
CA LEU A 164 6.62 -2.79 13.81
C LEU A 164 5.65 -1.71 14.32
N PHE A 165 4.44 -1.62 13.76
CA PHE A 165 3.38 -0.76 14.30
C PHE A 165 2.88 -1.25 15.66
N GLY A 166 2.83 -2.57 15.87
CA GLY A 166 2.59 -3.22 17.17
C GLY A 166 3.56 -2.76 18.25
N PHE A 167 4.85 -2.83 17.95
CA PHE A 167 5.91 -2.37 18.82
C PHE A 167 5.80 -0.87 19.12
N LEU A 168 5.61 -0.04 18.10
CA LEU A 168 5.40 1.41 18.27
C LEU A 168 4.19 1.74 19.16
N TRP A 169 3.15 0.91 19.13
CA TRP A 169 1.99 1.06 20.00
C TRP A 169 2.32 0.82 21.47
N LEU A 170 3.12 -0.21 21.77
CA LEU A 170 3.55 -0.49 23.15
C LEU A 170 4.31 0.69 23.73
N PHE A 171 5.26 1.28 22.99
CA PHE A 171 5.98 2.48 23.44
C PHE A 171 5.07 3.69 23.56
N TYR A 172 4.10 3.84 22.67
CA TYR A 172 3.15 4.93 22.74
C TYR A 172 2.31 4.88 24.03
N ASN A 173 1.88 3.69 24.46
CA ASN A 173 1.13 3.55 25.72
C ASN A 173 1.96 3.92 26.95
N VAL A 174 3.28 3.71 26.91
CA VAL A 174 4.18 3.97 28.04
C VAL A 174 4.63 5.43 28.07
N ILE A 175 5.03 6.00 26.94
CA ILE A 175 5.67 7.32 26.85
C ILE A 175 4.64 8.41 26.54
N ASN A 176 3.46 8.04 26.03
CA ASN A 176 2.38 8.93 25.58
C ASN A 176 2.83 10.00 24.56
N THR A 177 3.99 9.80 23.92
CA THR A 177 4.51 10.67 22.87
C THR A 177 4.75 9.87 21.59
N ARG A 178 4.56 10.55 20.45
CA ARG A 178 4.65 9.96 19.11
C ARG A 178 5.97 10.27 18.40
N ASN A 179 6.84 11.05 19.04
CA ASN A 179 8.02 11.62 18.42
C ASN A 179 9.24 10.71 18.70
N LEU A 180 9.87 10.19 17.64
CA LEU A 180 10.99 9.26 17.71
C LEU A 180 12.18 9.80 18.51
N VAL A 181 12.38 11.12 18.53
CA VAL A 181 13.46 11.75 19.31
C VAL A 181 13.25 11.55 20.82
N PHE A 182 12.01 11.73 21.29
CA PHE A 182 11.64 11.48 22.69
C PHE A 182 11.59 9.98 23.01
N LEU A 183 11.27 9.16 22.01
CA LEU A 183 11.34 7.70 22.10
C LEU A 183 12.79 7.22 22.29
N LYS A 184 13.75 7.77 21.52
CA LYS A 184 15.18 7.50 21.67
C LYS A 184 15.71 7.91 23.04
N ALA A 185 15.22 9.03 23.58
CA ALA A 185 15.56 9.47 24.93
C ALA A 185 14.94 8.56 26.02
N GLY A 186 13.71 8.07 25.81
CA GLY A 186 13.03 7.14 26.71
C GLY A 186 13.68 5.76 26.80
N VAL A 187 14.13 5.21 25.66
CA VAL A 187 14.82 3.90 25.59
C VAL A 187 16.17 3.89 26.32
N GLY A 188 16.77 5.06 26.56
CA GLY A 188 17.96 5.18 27.41
C GLY A 188 17.69 5.05 28.92
N GLY A 189 16.42 5.02 29.35
CA GLY A 189 16.03 4.92 30.76
C GLY A 189 15.74 3.49 31.21
N VAL A 190 16.19 3.15 32.43
CA VAL A 190 16.08 1.83 33.12
C VAL A 190 14.67 1.21 33.06
N TYR A 191 13.61 1.99 32.96
CA TYR A 191 12.23 1.48 32.87
C TYR A 191 11.90 0.83 31.53
N THR A 192 12.58 1.20 30.44
CA THR A 192 12.33 0.63 29.11
C THR A 192 13.04 -0.70 28.87
N THR A 193 14.17 -0.94 29.54
CA THR A 193 14.84 -2.25 29.50
C THR A 193 14.00 -3.33 30.20
N LEU A 194 13.30 -2.98 31.30
CA LEU A 194 12.39 -3.89 31.99
C LEU A 194 11.17 -4.27 31.12
N VAL A 195 10.57 -3.32 30.39
CA VAL A 195 9.46 -3.61 29.47
C VAL A 195 9.90 -4.49 28.30
N ASN A 196 11.11 -4.29 27.76
CA ASN A 196 11.67 -5.16 26.72
C ASN A 196 11.94 -6.59 27.23
N VAL A 197 12.38 -6.75 28.48
CA VAL A 197 12.63 -8.09 29.06
C VAL A 197 11.33 -8.84 29.34
N PHE A 198 10.29 -8.17 29.83
CA PHE A 198 9.00 -8.81 30.11
C PHE A 198 8.08 -8.95 28.89
N GLY A 199 8.26 -8.14 27.83
CA GLY A 199 7.49 -8.27 26.59
C GLY A 199 8.00 -9.36 25.63
N LEU A 200 9.20 -9.90 25.88
CA LEU A 200 9.83 -10.99 25.12
C LEU A 200 9.77 -12.35 25.84
N LEU A 201 9.21 -12.40 27.05
CA LEU A 201 8.87 -13.61 27.80
C LEU A 201 7.38 -13.93 27.63
#